data_AF-A0A1Y3E512-F1
#
_entry.id   AF-A0A1Y3E512-F1
#
_cell.length_a   1.000
_cell.length_b   1.000
_cell.length_c   1.000
_cell.angle_alpha   90.00
_cell.angle_beta   90.00
_cell.angle_gamma   90.00
#
_symmetry.space_group_name_H-M   'P 1'
#
loop_
_entity.id
_entity.type
_entity.pdbx_description
1 polymer ?
#
loop_
_entity_poly.entity_id
_entity_poly.type
_entity_poly.pdbx_seq_one_letter_code
_entity_poly.pdbx_strand_id
1 'polypeptide(L)'
;MPSFAHNSTDVQKAELLTSGDTVHIVYNGEKYDDRESTWETLHGQDGSLLFLEQQSWQKNDFQFSCMEKSIEQAVKNGFFPSRIEDSSFGSYLVLDEEKNRVGIFNPKDEEEYATRNPSRIGWFQKMFRLCCPRRGCILANQAYLSEVGASIVDECLDLKIVPKAKVAYLASPTFNYSSAEKRKAEQQREHISGVNLPDKVGSLQCVVEGFQPCTFWLKVFASKKLLDDELKYELQLLFERVIILDYIIRNTNRTAENLLISYNDTRKGDENYAVNMAAVDNRYAFPYRHPRRRRPYTYYWATLPLAKRPFSNETRSFILRRLNDAK
;
A
#
# COMPACT_ATOMS: atom_id res chain seq x y z
N MET A 1 -21.22 15.24 -15.62
CA MET A 1 -20.15 14.63 -14.81
C MET A 1 -20.71 13.35 -14.22
N PRO A 2 -20.20 12.14 -14.53
CA PRO A 2 -20.61 10.98 -13.77
C PRO A 2 -20.00 11.13 -12.37
N SER A 3 -20.85 11.38 -11.37
CA SER A 3 -20.46 11.30 -9.96
C SER A 3 -20.17 9.83 -9.66
N PHE A 4 -18.89 9.48 -9.64
CA PHE A 4 -18.47 8.23 -9.04
C PHE A 4 -18.66 8.41 -7.54
N ALA A 5 -19.59 7.65 -6.95
CA ALA A 5 -19.71 7.58 -5.51
C ALA A 5 -18.33 7.20 -4.94
N HIS A 6 -17.71 8.13 -4.22
CA HIS A 6 -16.44 7.93 -3.54
C HIS A 6 -16.59 6.68 -2.66
N ASN A 7 -15.67 5.73 -2.81
CA ASN A 7 -15.62 4.57 -1.92
C ASN A 7 -14.94 5.05 -0.64
N SER A 8 -15.70 5.36 0.43
CA SER A 8 -15.12 5.88 1.69
C SER A 8 -14.06 4.94 2.28
N THR A 9 -14.11 3.66 1.92
CA THR A 9 -13.10 2.65 2.23
C THR A 9 -11.68 3.00 1.77
N ASP A 10 -11.52 3.62 0.59
CA ASP A 10 -10.21 3.91 0.01
C ASP A 10 -9.56 5.09 0.77
N VAL A 11 -10.38 6.07 1.18
CA VAL A 11 -9.98 7.22 2.02
C VAL A 11 -9.51 6.74 3.38
N GLN A 12 -10.25 5.83 4.02
CA GLN A 12 -9.86 5.34 5.35
C GLN A 12 -8.68 4.39 5.35
N LYS A 13 -8.56 3.53 4.33
CA LYS A 13 -7.34 2.72 4.18
C LYS A 13 -6.13 3.65 4.00
N ALA A 14 -6.27 4.74 3.24
CA ALA A 14 -5.26 5.77 3.16
C ALA A 14 -5.00 6.46 4.50
N GLU A 15 -6.03 6.93 5.21
CA GLU A 15 -5.91 7.59 6.54
C GLU A 15 -5.30 6.68 7.61
N LEU A 16 -5.57 5.37 7.58
CA LEU A 16 -5.01 4.40 8.52
C LEU A 16 -3.60 3.97 8.15
N LEU A 17 -3.28 3.94 6.86
CA LEU A 17 -1.90 3.82 6.41
C LEU A 17 -1.08 5.03 6.87
N THR A 18 -1.71 6.17 7.16
CA THR A 18 -1.05 7.45 7.44
C THR A 18 -1.20 8.00 8.85
N SER A 19 -2.01 7.35 9.70
CA SER A 19 -2.34 7.84 11.04
C SER A 19 -1.12 7.78 11.96
N GLY A 20 -0.47 8.94 12.17
CA GLY A 20 0.57 9.12 13.17
C GLY A 20 -0.04 9.39 14.54
N ASP A 21 0.10 8.43 15.46
CA ASP A 21 0.38 8.73 16.86
C ASP A 21 1.87 8.44 17.04
N THR A 22 2.66 9.48 17.30
CA THR A 22 4.13 9.42 17.31
C THR A 22 4.67 8.68 18.53
N VAL A 23 5.57 7.72 18.30
CA VAL A 23 6.67 7.40 19.21
C VAL A 23 7.95 7.89 18.55
N HIS A 24 8.61 8.87 19.19
CA HIS A 24 9.94 9.30 18.79
C HIS A 24 10.94 8.19 19.11
N ILE A 25 11.61 7.66 18.09
CA ILE A 25 12.82 6.86 18.29
C ILE A 25 14.00 7.68 17.77
N VAL A 26 14.78 8.22 18.71
CA VAL A 26 16.07 8.87 18.45
C VAL A 26 17.13 7.77 18.37
N TYR A 27 17.85 7.68 17.26
CA TYR A 27 19.15 7.00 17.22
C TYR A 27 20.24 8.04 16.94
N ASN A 28 21.19 8.11 17.88
CA ASN A 28 22.39 8.93 17.81
C ASN A 28 23.57 8.12 17.23
N GLY A 29 24.46 8.84 16.53
CA GLY A 29 25.85 8.48 16.24
C GLY A 29 26.15 8.35 14.74
N GLU A 30 27.20 8.88 14.13
CA GLU A 30 28.31 9.78 14.50
C GLU A 30 28.74 10.53 13.21
N LYS A 31 29.43 11.67 13.34
CA LYS A 31 29.86 12.58 12.26
C LYS A 31 31.10 12.10 11.49
N TYR A 32 31.17 12.45 10.21
CA TYR A 32 32.42 12.84 9.53
C TYR A 32 32.15 14.02 8.57
N ASP A 33 33.00 15.05 8.61
CA ASP A 33 33.00 16.27 7.79
C ASP A 33 34.28 16.24 6.93
N ASP A 34 34.16 16.56 5.64
CA ASP A 34 34.96 17.63 5.00
C ASP A 34 34.55 17.85 3.54
N ARG A 35 34.69 19.10 3.09
CA ARG A 35 33.94 19.74 2.00
C ARG A 35 34.67 19.80 0.64
N GLU A 36 33.84 20.06 -0.37
CA GLU A 36 34.06 20.73 -1.68
C GLU A 36 34.16 19.86 -2.95
N SER A 37 33.06 19.78 -3.72
CA SER A 37 32.86 20.57 -4.96
C SER A 37 31.39 20.47 -5.44
N THR A 38 30.70 21.59 -5.60
CA THR A 38 29.23 21.72 -5.70
C THR A 38 28.57 21.27 -7.02
N TRP A 39 29.25 20.46 -7.84
CA TRP A 39 28.70 19.99 -9.12
C TRP A 39 28.93 18.49 -9.39
N GLU A 40 29.98 17.89 -8.83
CA GLU A 40 30.18 16.42 -8.89
C GLU A 40 29.32 15.66 -7.87
N THR A 41 28.66 16.37 -6.94
CA THR A 41 27.87 15.80 -5.83
C THR A 41 26.44 15.39 -6.18
N LEU A 42 25.86 15.85 -7.31
CA LEU A 42 24.49 15.46 -7.68
C LEU A 42 24.42 14.11 -8.39
N HIS A 43 25.48 13.73 -9.11
CA HIS A 43 25.54 12.49 -9.87
C HIS A 43 26.98 11.96 -9.86
N GLY A 44 27.36 11.30 -8.77
CA GLY A 44 28.53 10.45 -8.73
C GLY A 44 28.47 9.37 -9.83
N GLN A 45 29.66 8.97 -10.30
CA GLN A 45 29.93 7.92 -11.28
C GLN A 45 28.90 6.77 -11.28
N ASP A 46 28.52 6.31 -12.48
CA ASP A 46 27.73 5.10 -12.78
C ASP A 46 27.25 4.31 -11.54
N GLY A 47 26.13 4.70 -10.92
CA GLY A 47 25.54 3.87 -9.86
C GLY A 47 24.61 4.49 -8.82
N SER A 48 24.64 5.79 -8.53
CA SER A 48 23.87 6.33 -7.39
C SER A 48 22.66 7.17 -7.83
N LEU A 49 21.53 6.51 -8.08
CA LEU A 49 20.23 7.17 -8.02
C LEU A 49 19.85 7.27 -6.54
N LEU A 50 20.20 8.39 -5.91
CA LEU A 50 19.96 8.70 -4.49
C LEU A 50 18.51 8.37 -4.06
N PHE A 51 17.51 8.59 -4.93
CA PHE A 51 16.10 8.22 -4.69
C PHE A 51 15.78 6.72 -4.48
N LEU A 52 16.77 5.83 -4.57
CA LEU A 52 16.65 4.39 -4.35
C LEU A 52 16.85 4.01 -2.87
N GLU A 53 17.03 4.96 -1.97
CA GLU A 53 17.13 4.66 -0.54
C GLU A 53 15.88 3.95 -0.02
N GLN A 54 16.13 2.82 0.64
CA GLN A 54 15.12 1.94 1.18
C GLN A 54 14.41 2.62 2.34
N GLN A 55 13.17 3.02 2.12
CA GLN A 55 12.36 3.65 3.16
C GLN A 55 12.02 2.63 4.26
N SER A 56 11.76 3.06 5.50
CA SER A 56 11.45 2.17 6.64
C SER A 56 10.27 1.21 6.38
N TRP A 57 9.33 1.62 5.52
CA TRP A 57 8.18 0.82 5.10
C TRP A 57 8.50 -0.17 3.96
N GLN A 58 9.65 -0.03 3.29
CA GLN A 58 10.18 -0.98 2.31
C GLN A 58 10.93 -2.08 3.06
N LYS A 59 10.24 -2.80 3.95
CA LYS A 59 10.86 -3.87 4.73
C LYS A 59 11.49 -4.91 3.81
N ASN A 60 12.73 -5.30 4.11
CA ASN A 60 13.31 -6.48 3.48
C ASN A 60 12.57 -7.75 3.97
N ASP A 61 12.86 -8.88 3.32
CA ASP A 61 12.18 -10.14 3.61
C ASP A 61 12.34 -10.60 5.06
N PHE A 62 13.52 -10.39 5.65
CA PHE A 62 13.78 -10.72 7.05
C PHE A 62 12.96 -9.84 8.00
N GLN A 63 12.99 -8.52 7.81
CA GLN A 63 12.21 -7.55 8.58
C GLN A 63 10.71 -7.82 8.49
N PHE A 64 10.22 -8.22 7.31
CA PHE A 64 8.82 -8.58 7.12
C PHE A 64 8.47 -9.84 7.93
N SER A 65 9.30 -10.88 7.90
CA SER A 65 9.09 -12.09 8.71
C SER A 65 9.18 -11.82 10.22
N CYS A 66 10.06 -10.91 10.67
CA CYS A 66 10.10 -10.46 12.06
C CYS A 66 8.80 -9.75 12.47
N MET A 67 8.28 -8.87 11.60
CA MET A 67 7.01 -8.19 11.81
C MET A 67 5.85 -9.18 11.91
N GLU A 68 5.78 -10.17 11.02
CA GLU A 68 4.75 -11.22 11.06
C GLU A 68 4.75 -11.99 12.38
N LYS A 69 5.94 -12.41 12.86
CA LYS A 69 6.09 -13.06 14.16
C LYS A 69 5.65 -12.18 15.33
N SER A 70 5.98 -10.88 15.28
CA SER A 70 5.56 -9.94 16.32
C SER A 70 4.04 -9.74 16.34
N ILE A 71 3.39 -9.72 15.18
CA ILE A 71 1.92 -9.69 15.08
C ILE A 71 1.30 -10.94 15.73
N GLU A 72 1.83 -12.13 15.43
CA GLU A 72 1.34 -13.37 16.04
C GLU A 72 1.49 -13.35 17.57
N GLN A 73 2.61 -12.83 18.07
CA GLN A 73 2.85 -12.73 19.51
C GLN A 73 1.95 -11.67 20.15
N ALA A 74 1.69 -10.55 19.48
CA ALA A 74 0.73 -9.54 19.92
C ALA A 74 -0.66 -10.14 20.09
N VAL A 75 -1.11 -10.95 19.13
CA VAL A 75 -2.40 -11.67 19.21
C VAL A 75 -2.43 -12.62 20.40
N LYS A 76 -1.35 -13.39 20.63
CA LYS A 76 -1.24 -14.29 21.80
C LYS A 76 -1.31 -13.53 23.13
N ASN A 77 -0.76 -12.31 23.16
CA ASN A 77 -0.80 -11.42 24.32
C ASN A 77 -2.13 -10.67 24.49
N GLY A 78 -3.12 -10.91 23.61
CA GLY A 78 -4.44 -10.29 23.67
C GLY A 78 -4.56 -8.95 22.95
N PHE A 79 -3.54 -8.53 22.21
CA PHE A 79 -3.59 -7.37 21.32
C PHE A 79 -4.11 -7.79 19.95
N PHE A 80 -5.42 -7.71 19.78
CA PHE A 80 -6.09 -8.20 18.58
C PHE A 80 -6.15 -7.16 17.46
N PRO A 81 -6.05 -7.59 16.19
CA PRO A 81 -6.32 -6.76 15.03
C PRO A 81 -7.69 -6.08 15.09
N SER A 82 -7.72 -4.78 14.77
CA SER A 82 -8.93 -3.97 14.79
C SER A 82 -9.51 -3.84 13.38
N ARG A 83 -10.82 -4.07 13.23
CA ARG A 83 -11.48 -3.92 11.93
C ARG A 83 -11.56 -2.45 11.53
N ILE A 84 -11.30 -2.18 10.26
CA ILE A 84 -11.47 -0.85 9.66
C ILE A 84 -12.97 -0.65 9.36
N GLU A 85 -13.64 0.26 10.08
CA GLU A 85 -15.10 0.34 10.12
C GLU A 85 -15.75 0.69 8.77
N ASP A 86 -15.23 1.66 8.01
CA ASP A 86 -15.78 1.97 6.67
C ASP A 86 -15.19 1.12 5.56
N SER A 87 -14.52 0.01 5.92
CA SER A 87 -14.16 -1.00 4.96
C SER A 87 -15.37 -1.81 4.52
N SER A 88 -15.64 -1.79 3.21
CA SER A 88 -16.70 -2.58 2.57
C SER A 88 -16.46 -4.10 2.62
N PHE A 89 -15.32 -4.54 3.15
CA PHE A 89 -14.86 -5.93 3.27
C PHE A 89 -14.03 -6.09 4.55
N GLY A 90 -13.60 -7.32 4.87
CA GLY A 90 -12.72 -7.55 6.01
C GLY A 90 -11.33 -6.96 5.77
N SER A 91 -11.07 -5.75 6.27
CA SER A 91 -9.72 -5.18 6.38
C SER A 91 -9.44 -4.91 7.85
N TYR A 92 -8.27 -5.31 8.31
CA TYR A 92 -7.88 -5.26 9.72
C TYR A 92 -6.55 -4.55 9.87
N LEU A 93 -6.50 -3.57 10.76
CA LEU A 93 -5.27 -2.97 11.22
C LEU A 93 -4.62 -3.92 12.23
N VAL A 94 -3.39 -4.35 11.96
CA VAL A 94 -2.64 -5.27 12.83
C VAL A 94 -1.64 -4.49 13.67
N LEU A 95 -1.42 -4.98 14.89
CA LEU A 95 -0.52 -4.41 15.88
C LEU A 95 0.66 -5.34 16.12
N ASP A 96 1.81 -4.79 16.48
CA ASP A 96 2.95 -5.55 17.01
C ASP A 96 2.87 -5.72 18.55
N GLU A 97 3.88 -6.36 19.13
CA GLU A 97 3.97 -6.57 20.59
C GLU A 97 4.01 -5.26 21.39
N GLU A 98 4.52 -4.19 20.78
CA GLU A 98 4.62 -2.85 21.36
C GLU A 98 3.34 -2.04 21.19
N LYS A 99 2.31 -2.59 20.52
CA LYS A 99 1.04 -1.96 20.18
C LYS A 99 1.14 -0.88 19.10
N ASN A 100 2.21 -0.89 18.31
CA ASN A 100 2.36 -0.04 17.15
C ASN A 100 1.57 -0.60 15.96
N ARG A 101 1.12 0.30 15.07
CA ARG A 101 0.36 -0.03 13.86
C ARG A 101 1.32 -0.45 12.76
N VAL A 102 1.49 -1.75 12.53
CA VAL A 102 2.55 -2.25 11.63
C VAL A 102 2.07 -2.68 10.26
N GLY A 103 0.79 -3.01 10.11
CA GLY A 103 0.27 -3.52 8.84
C GLY A 103 -1.25 -3.48 8.70
N ILE A 104 -1.70 -3.74 7.48
CA ILE A 104 -3.10 -3.99 7.15
C ILE A 104 -3.23 -5.40 6.59
N PHE A 105 -4.05 -6.21 7.25
CA PHE A 105 -4.36 -7.56 6.85
C PHE A 105 -5.75 -7.64 6.21
N ASN A 106 -5.82 -8.21 5.00
CA ASN A 106 -7.07 -8.42 4.27
C ASN A 106 -7.26 -9.94 4.01
N PRO A 107 -8.04 -10.64 4.85
CA PRO A 107 -8.32 -12.06 4.66
C PRO A 107 -9.13 -12.33 3.39
N LYS A 108 -8.70 -13.35 2.63
CA LYS A 108 -9.33 -13.78 1.37
C LYS A 108 -10.82 -14.09 1.54
N ASP A 109 -11.20 -14.77 2.63
CA ASP A 109 -12.57 -15.22 2.84
C ASP A 109 -13.55 -14.09 3.21
N GLU A 110 -13.08 -12.85 3.40
CA GLU A 110 -13.87 -11.67 3.75
C GLU A 110 -13.86 -10.57 2.66
N GLU A 111 -13.34 -10.85 1.46
CA GLU A 111 -13.35 -9.94 0.30
C GLU A 111 -14.77 -9.64 -0.26
N GLU A 112 -14.90 -8.66 -1.17
CA GLU A 112 -16.19 -8.19 -1.73
C GLU A 112 -17.07 -9.35 -2.22
N TYR A 113 -16.50 -10.30 -2.97
CA TYR A 113 -17.21 -11.46 -3.53
C TYR A 113 -17.04 -12.74 -2.70
N ALA A 114 -16.39 -12.66 -1.53
CA ALA A 114 -16.14 -13.83 -0.71
C ALA A 114 -17.39 -14.24 0.07
N THR A 115 -17.46 -15.54 0.41
CA THR A 115 -18.65 -16.11 1.07
C THR A 115 -18.91 -15.50 2.46
N ARG A 116 -17.87 -14.97 3.13
CA ARG A 116 -17.93 -14.41 4.49
C ARG A 116 -17.70 -12.89 4.52
N ASN A 117 -17.99 -12.18 3.43
CA ASN A 117 -18.00 -10.71 3.44
C ASN A 117 -18.92 -10.18 4.56
N PRO A 118 -18.39 -9.42 5.54
CA PRO A 118 -19.18 -8.92 6.68
C PRO A 118 -20.08 -7.74 6.34
N SER A 119 -20.02 -7.18 5.13
CA SER A 119 -20.82 -6.01 4.74
C SER A 119 -22.26 -6.34 4.38
N ARG A 120 -23.19 -5.44 4.74
CA ARG A 120 -24.62 -5.51 4.36
C ARG A 120 -24.82 -5.50 2.84
N ILE A 121 -23.91 -4.86 2.10
CA ILE A 121 -23.89 -4.80 0.63
C ILE A 121 -23.54 -6.17 0.03
N GLY A 122 -22.55 -6.88 0.59
CA GLY A 122 -22.22 -8.25 0.18
C GLY A 122 -23.40 -9.22 0.40
N TRP A 123 -24.10 -9.09 1.53
CA TRP A 123 -25.32 -9.85 1.80
C TRP A 123 -26.45 -9.54 0.79
N PHE A 124 -26.68 -8.26 0.49
CA PHE A 124 -27.71 -7.84 -0.47
C PHE A 124 -27.41 -8.31 -1.91
N GLN A 125 -26.14 -8.22 -2.35
CA GLN A 125 -25.70 -8.75 -3.66
C GLN A 125 -25.91 -10.27 -3.77
N LYS A 126 -25.64 -11.00 -2.67
CA LYS A 126 -25.87 -12.45 -2.57
C LYS A 126 -27.37 -12.81 -2.58
N MET A 127 -28.20 -12.03 -1.90
CA MET A 127 -29.64 -12.26 -1.78
C MET A 127 -30.39 -12.08 -3.11
N PHE A 128 -30.01 -11.08 -3.91
CA PHE A 128 -30.73 -10.76 -5.15
C PHE A 128 -30.05 -11.25 -6.44
N ARG A 129 -28.98 -12.06 -6.37
CA ARG A 129 -28.22 -12.57 -7.54
C ARG A 129 -27.88 -11.47 -8.58
N LEU A 130 -27.69 -10.23 -8.13
CA LEU A 130 -27.18 -9.12 -8.95
C LEU A 130 -25.67 -9.25 -9.19
N CYS A 131 -25.20 -10.49 -9.42
CA CYS A 131 -23.81 -10.87 -9.62
C CYS A 131 -23.33 -10.51 -11.04
N CYS A 132 -23.55 -9.26 -11.45
CA CYS A 132 -22.70 -8.63 -12.43
C CYS A 132 -21.46 -8.18 -11.65
N PRO A 133 -20.27 -8.78 -11.86
CA PRO A 133 -19.06 -8.29 -11.21
C PRO A 133 -18.95 -6.80 -11.53
N ARG A 134 -18.86 -5.94 -10.50
CA ARG A 134 -18.71 -4.48 -10.71
C ARG A 134 -17.52 -4.18 -11.62
N ARG A 135 -16.56 -5.12 -11.67
CA ARG A 135 -15.40 -5.20 -12.56
C ARG A 135 -15.32 -6.55 -13.27
N GLY A 136 -16.11 -6.74 -14.33
CA GLY A 136 -16.13 -7.98 -15.14
C GLY A 136 -14.86 -8.28 -15.96
N CYS A 137 -13.72 -7.73 -15.58
CA CYS A 137 -12.39 -7.99 -16.14
C CYS A 137 -11.38 -8.45 -15.07
N ILE A 138 -11.80 -8.53 -13.80
CA ILE A 138 -10.97 -8.98 -12.68
C ILE A 138 -11.52 -10.30 -12.17
N LEU A 139 -10.61 -11.20 -11.78
CA LEU A 139 -10.97 -12.48 -11.18
C LEU A 139 -11.51 -12.24 -9.76
N ALA A 140 -12.66 -12.85 -9.45
CA ALA A 140 -13.25 -12.77 -8.13
C ALA A 140 -12.38 -13.51 -7.09
N ASN A 141 -12.36 -13.02 -5.85
CA ASN A 141 -11.72 -13.68 -4.70
C ASN A 141 -10.19 -13.86 -4.82
N GLN A 142 -9.54 -12.93 -5.52
CA GLN A 142 -8.09 -12.87 -5.73
C GLN A 142 -7.52 -11.48 -5.42
N ALA A 143 -8.26 -10.63 -4.69
CA ALA A 143 -7.82 -9.27 -4.44
C ALA A 143 -6.55 -9.24 -3.57
N TYR A 144 -6.43 -10.15 -2.60
CA TYR A 144 -5.21 -10.32 -1.82
C TYR A 144 -3.99 -10.68 -2.68
N LEU A 145 -4.14 -11.53 -3.70
CA LEU A 145 -3.08 -11.84 -4.66
C LEU A 145 -2.73 -10.64 -5.55
N SER A 146 -3.72 -9.83 -5.91
CA SER A 146 -3.49 -8.58 -6.66
C SER A 146 -2.66 -7.59 -5.84
N GLU A 147 -2.93 -7.45 -4.54
CA GLU A 147 -2.15 -6.57 -3.66
C GLU A 147 -0.69 -7.06 -3.53
N VAL A 148 -0.49 -8.36 -3.29
CA VAL A 148 0.85 -8.97 -3.21
C VAL A 148 1.57 -8.90 -4.56
N GLY A 149 0.87 -9.16 -5.66
CA GLY A 149 1.41 -9.09 -7.01
C GLY A 149 1.90 -7.69 -7.37
N ALA A 150 1.23 -6.64 -6.91
CA ALA A 150 1.70 -5.27 -7.09
C ALA A 150 3.01 -5.00 -6.34
N SER A 151 3.15 -5.52 -5.11
CA SER A 151 4.41 -5.43 -4.35
C SER A 151 5.54 -6.22 -5.02
N ILE A 152 5.24 -7.38 -5.62
CA ILE A 152 6.23 -8.18 -6.37
C ILE A 152 6.68 -7.42 -7.62
N VAL A 153 5.75 -6.86 -8.40
CA VAL A 153 6.08 -6.08 -9.61
C VAL A 153 6.90 -4.85 -9.25
N ASP A 154 6.56 -4.15 -8.17
CA ASP A 154 7.34 -3.02 -7.63
C ASP A 154 8.79 -3.42 -7.31
N GLU A 155 8.97 -4.56 -6.62
CA GLU A 155 10.29 -5.10 -6.26
C GLU A 155 11.09 -5.56 -7.48
N CYS A 156 10.46 -6.28 -8.41
CA CYS A 156 11.11 -6.73 -9.65
C CYS A 156 11.59 -5.56 -10.53
N LEU A 157 10.84 -4.45 -10.54
CA LEU A 157 11.17 -3.25 -11.31
C LEU A 157 11.93 -2.21 -10.48
N ASP A 158 12.18 -2.48 -9.20
CA ASP A 158 12.85 -1.60 -8.24
C ASP A 158 12.23 -0.19 -8.21
N LEU A 159 10.89 -0.12 -8.25
CA LEU A 159 10.14 1.14 -8.31
C LEU A 159 10.04 1.83 -6.96
N LYS A 160 10.01 1.05 -5.85
CA LYS A 160 10.08 1.59 -4.50
C LYS A 160 8.92 2.55 -4.17
N ILE A 161 7.71 2.20 -4.63
CA ILE A 161 6.48 2.99 -4.40
C ILE A 161 5.34 2.16 -3.80
N VAL A 162 5.41 0.83 -3.82
CA VAL A 162 4.38 -0.03 -3.18
C VAL A 162 4.87 -0.49 -1.82
N PRO A 163 4.11 -0.26 -0.74
CA PRO A 163 4.47 -0.81 0.56
C PRO A 163 4.53 -2.32 0.51
N LYS A 164 5.57 -2.91 1.12
CA LYS A 164 5.84 -4.35 1.05
C LYS A 164 4.58 -5.11 1.46
N ALA A 165 4.12 -5.99 0.57
CA ALA A 165 2.95 -6.81 0.80
C ALA A 165 3.26 -8.28 0.47
N LYS A 166 2.90 -9.19 1.39
CA LYS A 166 3.04 -10.64 1.19
C LYS A 166 1.77 -11.37 1.55
N VAL A 167 1.67 -12.62 1.09
CA VAL A 167 0.69 -13.56 1.59
C VAL A 167 1.07 -13.91 3.02
N ALA A 168 0.12 -13.75 3.95
CA ALA A 168 0.29 -14.10 5.35
C ALA A 168 -0.86 -14.99 5.81
N TYR A 169 -0.59 -15.73 6.88
CA TYR A 169 -1.54 -16.61 7.54
C TYR A 169 -1.70 -16.13 8.98
N LEU A 170 -2.86 -15.56 9.30
CA LEU A 170 -3.10 -15.01 10.63
C LEU A 170 -4.40 -15.58 11.21
N ALA A 171 -4.38 -15.93 12.49
CA ALA A 171 -5.56 -16.22 13.28
C ALA A 171 -5.80 -15.10 14.29
N SER A 172 -7.04 -14.64 14.43
CA SER A 172 -7.42 -13.69 15.48
C SER A 172 -8.90 -13.84 15.84
N PRO A 173 -9.28 -13.82 17.13
CA PRO A 173 -10.68 -13.80 17.56
C PRO A 173 -11.53 -12.67 16.93
N THR A 174 -10.91 -11.58 16.48
CA THR A 174 -11.58 -10.44 15.85
C THR A 174 -11.96 -10.67 14.38
N PHE A 175 -11.41 -11.70 13.72
CA PHE A 175 -11.77 -12.05 12.35
C PHE A 175 -13.15 -12.72 12.24
N ASN A 176 -13.72 -12.71 11.03
CA ASN A 176 -15.04 -13.26 10.79
C ASN A 176 -15.02 -14.79 10.57
N TYR A 177 -15.10 -15.56 11.65
CA TYR A 177 -15.26 -17.03 11.60
C TYR A 177 -16.72 -17.48 11.68
N SER A 178 -17.02 -18.63 11.08
CA SER A 178 -18.33 -19.28 11.22
C SER A 178 -18.56 -19.77 12.66
N SER A 179 -19.82 -19.87 13.06
CA SER A 179 -20.18 -20.39 14.39
C SER A 179 -19.66 -21.81 14.64
N ALA A 180 -19.52 -22.61 13.59
CA ALA A 180 -18.96 -23.97 13.70
C ALA A 180 -17.45 -23.94 14.00
N GLU A 181 -16.69 -23.06 13.35
CA GLU A 181 -15.25 -22.89 13.64
C GLU A 181 -15.03 -22.34 15.06
N LYS A 182 -15.84 -21.36 15.48
CA LYS A 182 -15.76 -20.81 16.85
C LYS A 182 -16.03 -21.88 17.91
N ARG A 183 -17.09 -22.68 17.73
CA ARG A 183 -17.40 -23.81 18.64
C ARG A 183 -16.30 -24.86 18.69
N LYS A 184 -15.70 -25.20 17.55
CA LYS A 184 -14.57 -26.14 17.50
C LYS A 184 -13.35 -25.60 18.25
N ALA A 185 -13.03 -24.32 18.06
CA ALA A 185 -11.93 -23.68 18.75
C ALA A 185 -12.18 -23.59 20.28
N GLU A 186 -13.43 -23.36 20.70
CA GLU A 186 -13.83 -23.40 22.12
C GLU A 186 -13.69 -24.79 22.72
N GLN A 187 -14.15 -25.85 22.03
CA GLN A 187 -13.99 -27.24 22.49
C GLN A 187 -12.53 -27.66 22.62
N GLN A 188 -11.67 -27.18 21.70
CA GLN A 188 -10.24 -27.43 21.76
C GLN A 188 -9.57 -26.68 22.90
N ARG A 189 -10.06 -25.50 23.27
CA ARG A 189 -9.56 -24.71 24.41
C ARG A 189 -9.71 -25.46 25.75
N GLU A 190 -10.72 -26.31 25.88
CA GLU A 190 -10.92 -27.14 27.08
C GLU A 190 -9.88 -28.27 27.19
N HIS A 191 -9.27 -28.69 26.08
CA HIS A 191 -8.33 -29.81 26.01
C HIS A 191 -6.87 -29.36 25.86
N ILE A 192 -6.62 -28.20 25.26
CA ILE A 192 -5.31 -27.62 25.00
C ILE A 192 -5.36 -26.18 25.52
N SER A 193 -4.36 -25.76 26.31
CA SER A 193 -4.26 -24.40 26.84
C SER A 193 -4.01 -23.39 25.71
N GLY A 194 -5.07 -23.01 24.99
CA GLY A 194 -5.03 -22.07 23.88
C GLY A 194 -6.25 -22.15 22.98
N VAL A 195 -6.76 -21.00 22.54
CA VAL A 195 -7.74 -20.94 21.45
C VAL A 195 -6.99 -21.18 20.14
N ASN A 196 -7.26 -22.30 19.47
CA ASN A 196 -6.69 -22.59 18.15
C ASN A 196 -7.73 -22.27 17.06
N LEU A 197 -7.87 -20.98 16.73
CA LEU A 197 -8.66 -20.58 15.57
C LEU A 197 -7.85 -20.90 14.30
N PRO A 198 -8.50 -21.38 13.21
CA PRO A 198 -7.78 -21.67 11.99
C PRO A 198 -7.22 -20.40 11.37
N ASP A 199 -5.99 -20.47 10.85
CA ASP A 199 -5.38 -19.35 10.15
C ASP A 199 -6.20 -18.96 8.93
N LYS A 200 -6.38 -17.65 8.76
CA LYS A 200 -6.91 -17.07 7.54
C LYS A 200 -5.76 -16.68 6.65
N VAL A 201 -5.84 -17.06 5.38
CA VAL A 201 -4.93 -16.58 4.34
C VAL A 201 -5.40 -15.21 3.85
N GLY A 202 -4.46 -14.29 3.65
CA GLY A 202 -4.76 -12.95 3.15
C GLY A 202 -3.50 -12.19 2.73
N SER A 203 -3.69 -10.94 2.30
CA SER A 203 -2.58 -10.02 2.03
C SER A 203 -2.26 -9.28 3.32
N LEU A 204 -0.99 -9.24 3.71
CA LEU A 204 -0.47 -8.39 4.76
C LEU A 204 0.42 -7.32 4.11
N GLN A 205 0.01 -6.06 4.21
CA GLN A 205 0.72 -4.91 3.66
C GLN A 205 1.24 -4.02 4.79
N CYS A 206 2.49 -3.55 4.70
CA CYS A 206 3.06 -2.61 5.67
C CYS A 206 2.34 -1.25 5.67
N VAL A 207 2.26 -0.64 6.84
CA VAL A 207 1.75 0.75 7.03
C VAL A 207 2.80 1.77 6.56
N VAL A 208 2.37 2.94 6.09
CA VAL A 208 3.23 4.04 5.59
C VAL A 208 3.01 5.34 6.35
N GLU A 209 3.73 5.49 7.47
CA GLU A 209 3.60 6.63 8.36
C GLU A 209 3.96 7.97 7.68
N GLY A 210 3.22 9.03 8.03
CA GLY A 210 3.52 10.39 7.55
C GLY A 210 3.12 10.69 6.10
N PHE A 211 2.43 9.76 5.43
CA PHE A 211 1.84 10.00 4.11
C PHE A 211 0.48 10.71 4.22
N GLN A 212 -0.05 11.27 3.14
CA GLN A 212 -1.42 11.79 3.02
C GLN A 212 -1.88 11.59 1.57
N PRO A 213 -3.20 11.58 1.30
CA PRO A 213 -3.70 11.57 -0.08
C PRO A 213 -3.05 12.65 -0.94
N CYS A 214 -2.73 12.32 -2.19
CA CYS A 214 -2.01 13.23 -3.08
C CYS A 214 -2.71 14.58 -3.27
N THR A 215 -4.05 14.60 -3.19
CA THR A 215 -4.87 15.81 -3.27
C THR A 215 -4.57 16.80 -2.14
N PHE A 216 -4.23 16.32 -0.95
CA PHE A 216 -3.84 17.16 0.18
C PHE A 216 -2.53 17.89 -0.15
N TRP A 217 -1.47 17.16 -0.46
CA TRP A 217 -0.15 17.74 -0.72
C TRP A 217 -0.12 18.61 -1.96
N LEU A 218 -0.78 18.22 -3.05
CA LEU A 218 -0.86 19.04 -4.26
C LEU A 218 -1.54 20.41 -3.99
N LYS A 219 -2.55 20.47 -3.11
CA LYS A 219 -3.16 21.74 -2.67
C LYS A 219 -2.20 22.56 -1.80
N VAL A 220 -1.50 21.91 -0.87
CA VAL A 220 -0.52 22.56 0.00
C VAL A 220 0.62 23.17 -0.82
N PHE A 221 1.16 22.41 -1.77
CA PHE A 221 2.21 22.86 -2.67
C PHE A 221 1.81 24.06 -3.53
N ALA A 222 0.58 24.04 -4.08
CA ALA A 222 0.06 25.13 -4.89
C ALA A 222 -0.16 26.42 -4.06
N SER A 223 -0.68 26.29 -2.83
CA SER A 223 -1.01 27.43 -1.97
C SER A 223 0.21 28.09 -1.34
N LYS A 224 1.15 27.28 -0.82
CA LYS A 224 2.35 27.78 -0.12
C LYS A 224 3.54 28.03 -1.05
N LYS A 225 3.42 27.75 -2.35
CA LYS A 225 4.51 27.82 -3.34
C LYS A 225 5.78 27.08 -2.89
N LEU A 226 5.63 25.94 -2.19
CA LEU A 226 6.74 25.14 -1.64
C LEU A 226 7.49 24.31 -2.70
N LEU A 227 6.89 24.18 -3.88
CA LEU A 227 7.48 23.50 -5.01
C LEU A 227 8.56 24.38 -5.63
N ASP A 228 9.77 24.24 -5.12
CA ASP A 228 10.99 24.55 -5.86
C ASP A 228 11.13 23.60 -7.07
N ASP A 229 11.92 23.98 -8.06
CA ASP A 229 12.14 23.22 -9.29
C ASP A 229 12.77 21.85 -9.01
N GLU A 230 13.64 21.74 -8.00
CA GLU A 230 14.18 20.47 -7.52
C GLU A 230 13.07 19.55 -6.98
N LEU A 231 12.24 20.05 -6.05
CA LEU A 231 11.12 19.27 -5.50
C LEU A 231 10.10 18.85 -6.57
N LYS A 232 9.83 19.73 -7.54
CA LYS A 232 8.94 19.41 -8.69
C LYS A 232 9.53 18.27 -9.51
N TYR A 233 10.85 18.23 -9.65
CA TYR A 233 11.54 17.21 -10.42
C TYR A 233 11.51 15.86 -9.69
N GLU A 234 11.84 15.83 -8.40
CA GLU A 234 11.74 14.62 -7.57
C GLU A 234 10.32 14.04 -7.56
N LEU A 235 9.32 14.90 -7.33
CA LEU A 235 7.92 14.50 -7.37
C LEU A 235 7.53 13.95 -8.74
N GLN A 236 8.05 14.52 -9.83
CA GLN A 236 7.81 14.03 -11.18
C GLN A 236 8.41 12.64 -11.38
N LEU A 237 9.63 12.38 -10.92
CA LEU A 237 10.27 11.06 -11.02
C LEU A 237 9.49 9.99 -10.25
N LEU A 238 9.05 10.28 -9.03
CA LEU A 238 8.21 9.36 -8.25
C LEU A 238 6.86 9.11 -8.92
N PHE A 239 6.26 10.17 -9.45
CA PHE A 239 4.98 10.09 -10.15
C PHE A 239 5.06 9.22 -11.41
N GLU A 240 6.14 9.32 -12.17
CA GLU A 240 6.39 8.49 -13.34
C GLU A 240 6.48 6.99 -12.99
N ARG A 241 7.05 6.63 -11.84
CA ARG A 241 7.06 5.24 -11.35
C ARG A 241 5.66 4.72 -11.05
N VAL A 242 4.81 5.56 -10.47
CA VAL A 242 3.40 5.20 -10.22
C VAL A 242 2.69 4.90 -11.53
N ILE A 243 2.93 5.71 -12.56
CA ILE A 243 2.37 5.46 -13.90
C ILE A 243 2.87 4.12 -14.43
N ILE A 244 4.18 3.85 -14.34
CA ILE A 244 4.78 2.59 -14.81
C ILE A 244 4.11 1.39 -14.14
N LEU A 245 4.06 1.38 -12.79
CA LEU A 245 3.42 0.31 -12.02
C LEU A 245 1.97 0.11 -12.47
N ASP A 246 1.15 1.16 -12.38
CA ASP A 246 -0.29 1.10 -12.65
C ASP A 246 -0.60 0.70 -14.09
N TYR A 247 0.28 1.02 -15.03
CA TYR A 247 0.15 0.62 -16.42
C TYR A 247 0.48 -0.86 -16.61
N ILE A 248 1.60 -1.33 -16.04
CA ILE A 248 2.05 -2.73 -16.12
C ILE A 248 1.03 -3.68 -15.47
N ILE A 249 0.57 -3.37 -14.25
CA ILE A 249 -0.42 -4.19 -13.56
C ILE A 249 -1.85 -3.92 -14.05
N ARG A 250 -2.04 -2.95 -14.94
CA ARG A 250 -3.33 -2.40 -15.38
C ARG A 250 -4.30 -2.21 -14.21
N ASN A 251 -3.90 -1.36 -13.26
CA ASN A 251 -4.73 -1.03 -12.11
C ASN A 251 -6.05 -0.38 -12.57
N THR A 252 -7.17 -0.89 -12.08
CA THR A 252 -8.51 -0.38 -12.42
C THR A 252 -9.10 0.50 -11.32
N ASN A 253 -8.42 0.67 -10.19
CA ASN A 253 -8.89 1.47 -9.04
C ASN A 253 -7.89 2.52 -8.55
N ARG A 254 -7.00 3.06 -9.39
CA ARG A 254 -6.16 4.17 -8.91
C ARG A 254 -6.96 5.46 -8.81
N THR A 255 -7.28 5.85 -7.57
CA THR A 255 -8.00 7.06 -7.19
C THR A 255 -7.04 8.10 -6.61
N ALA A 256 -7.57 9.25 -6.22
CA ALA A 256 -6.82 10.30 -5.55
C ALA A 256 -6.41 9.92 -4.11
N GLU A 257 -7.20 9.03 -3.52
CA GLU A 257 -7.13 8.68 -2.10
C GLU A 257 -6.12 7.57 -1.86
N ASN A 258 -5.98 6.64 -2.81
CA ASN A 258 -4.99 5.56 -2.71
C ASN A 258 -3.68 5.86 -3.46
N LEU A 259 -3.46 7.12 -3.81
CA LEU A 259 -2.16 7.63 -4.22
C LEU A 259 -1.69 8.59 -3.13
N LEU A 260 -0.69 8.18 -2.35
CA LEU A 260 -0.24 8.94 -1.20
C LEU A 260 1.06 9.68 -1.49
N ILE A 261 1.23 10.82 -0.84
CA ILE A 261 2.46 11.61 -0.83
C ILE A 261 2.85 11.82 0.63
N SER A 262 4.14 11.74 0.94
CA SER A 262 4.70 12.27 2.19
C SER A 262 5.65 13.41 1.82
N TYR A 263 5.67 14.45 2.64
CA TYR A 263 6.61 15.56 2.48
C TYR A 263 7.14 15.98 3.84
N ASN A 264 8.47 16.06 3.94
CA ASN A 264 9.16 16.57 5.12
C ASN A 264 10.01 17.78 4.74
N ASP A 265 9.86 18.88 5.49
CA ASP A 265 10.53 20.15 5.22
C ASP A 265 11.93 20.22 5.85
N THR A 266 12.48 19.09 6.30
CA THR A 266 13.80 18.97 6.93
C THR A 266 14.98 19.20 5.97
N ARG A 267 14.78 19.98 4.90
CA ARG A 267 15.84 20.51 4.02
C ARG A 267 16.83 21.47 4.73
N LYS A 268 16.86 21.45 6.07
CA LYS A 268 17.81 22.17 6.94
C LYS A 268 18.82 21.23 7.63
N GLY A 269 18.79 19.93 7.36
CA GLY A 269 19.80 18.95 7.81
C GLY A 269 20.20 18.00 6.68
N ASP A 270 21.27 17.22 6.90
CA ASP A 270 21.95 16.33 5.93
C ASP A 270 21.12 15.14 5.37
N GLU A 271 19.78 15.18 5.43
CA GLU A 271 18.91 14.14 4.87
C GLU A 271 18.32 14.59 3.52
N ASN A 272 18.66 13.84 2.47
CA ASN A 272 18.54 14.26 1.06
C ASN A 272 17.14 14.13 0.41
N TYR A 273 16.04 13.89 1.13
CA TYR A 273 14.71 13.75 0.48
C TYR A 273 13.59 14.50 1.20
N ALA A 274 12.96 15.42 0.47
CA ALA A 274 11.83 16.17 0.97
C ALA A 274 10.47 15.56 0.60
N VAL A 275 10.38 14.67 -0.41
CA VAL A 275 9.10 14.12 -0.89
C VAL A 275 9.17 12.62 -1.23
N ASN A 276 8.11 11.88 -0.89
CA ASN A 276 7.94 10.47 -1.20
C ASN A 276 6.53 10.18 -1.74
N MET A 277 6.35 9.09 -2.50
CA MET A 277 5.05 8.63 -2.98
C MET A 277 4.81 7.16 -2.63
N ALA A 278 3.57 6.83 -2.25
CA ALA A 278 3.15 5.46 -2.00
C ALA A 278 1.86 5.12 -2.77
N ALA A 279 1.93 4.05 -3.57
CA ALA A 279 0.83 3.48 -4.32
C ALA A 279 0.18 2.34 -3.52
N VAL A 280 -0.89 2.66 -2.81
CA VAL A 280 -1.56 1.76 -1.87
C VAL A 280 -2.85 1.20 -2.47
N ASP A 281 -3.42 0.17 -1.85
CA ASP A 281 -4.67 -0.44 -2.30
C ASP A 281 -4.69 -0.92 -3.77
N ASN A 282 -3.83 -1.89 -4.05
CA ASN A 282 -3.64 -2.48 -5.38
C ASN A 282 -4.54 -3.70 -5.65
N ARG A 283 -5.63 -3.83 -4.89
CA ARG A 283 -6.57 -4.97 -4.91
C ARG A 283 -7.29 -5.23 -6.23
N TYR A 284 -7.38 -4.22 -7.09
CA TYR A 284 -8.13 -4.28 -8.35
C TYR A 284 -7.22 -4.08 -9.57
N ALA A 285 -6.12 -4.82 -9.61
CA ALA A 285 -5.19 -4.90 -10.72
C ALA A 285 -5.23 -6.30 -11.38
N PHE A 286 -4.31 -6.55 -12.31
CA PHE A 286 -4.16 -7.80 -13.06
C PHE A 286 -5.44 -8.31 -13.73
N PRO A 287 -6.12 -7.47 -14.54
CA PRO A 287 -7.31 -7.93 -15.24
C PRO A 287 -6.95 -8.96 -16.31
N TYR A 288 -7.73 -10.02 -16.43
CA TYR A 288 -7.54 -11.08 -17.44
C TYR A 288 -7.87 -10.62 -18.87
N ARG A 289 -8.46 -9.42 -19.01
CA ARG A 289 -8.75 -8.75 -20.28
C ARG A 289 -8.87 -7.24 -20.06
N HIS A 290 -8.65 -6.45 -21.10
CA HIS A 290 -8.90 -5.01 -20.99
C HIS A 290 -10.38 -4.68 -20.70
N PRO A 291 -10.65 -3.61 -19.92
CA PRO A 291 -12.00 -3.14 -19.70
C PRO A 291 -12.73 -2.76 -20.99
N ARG A 292 -14.05 -3.02 -21.05
CA ARG A 292 -14.89 -2.59 -22.18
C ARG A 292 -15.17 -1.09 -22.10
N ARG A 293 -15.31 -0.39 -23.24
CA ARG A 293 -15.53 1.08 -23.33
C ARG A 293 -16.62 1.64 -22.40
N ARG A 294 -17.66 0.87 -22.07
CA ARG A 294 -18.74 1.30 -21.15
C ARG A 294 -18.29 1.49 -19.69
N ARG A 295 -17.16 0.89 -19.28
CA ARG A 295 -16.53 1.03 -17.96
C ARG A 295 -15.01 1.13 -18.16
N PRO A 296 -14.49 2.33 -18.47
CA PRO A 296 -13.09 2.47 -18.89
C PRO A 296 -12.08 2.29 -17.75
N TYR A 297 -12.50 2.45 -16.49
CA TYR A 297 -11.63 2.48 -15.30
C TYR A 297 -10.39 3.36 -15.55
N THR A 298 -10.65 4.65 -15.67
CA THR A 298 -9.63 5.66 -15.93
C THR A 298 -8.75 5.86 -14.71
N TYR A 299 -7.47 6.12 -14.94
CA TYR A 299 -6.55 6.51 -13.88
C TYR A 299 -6.84 7.92 -13.41
N TYR A 300 -7.02 8.13 -12.10
CA TYR A 300 -7.19 9.48 -11.55
C TYR A 300 -6.00 10.37 -11.89
N TRP A 301 -4.77 9.84 -11.78
CA TRP A 301 -3.55 10.59 -12.03
C TRP A 301 -3.45 11.16 -13.45
N ALA A 302 -4.17 10.62 -14.43
CA ALA A 302 -4.19 11.16 -15.79
C ALA A 302 -4.82 12.56 -15.87
N THR A 303 -5.55 12.98 -14.82
CA THR A 303 -6.11 14.33 -14.71
C THR A 303 -5.12 15.35 -14.14
N LEU A 304 -4.02 14.88 -13.51
CA LEU A 304 -3.06 15.73 -12.84
C LEU A 304 -2.15 16.45 -13.85
N PRO A 305 -1.70 17.69 -13.55
CA PRO A 305 -0.75 18.40 -14.41
C PRO A 305 0.55 17.63 -14.66
N LEU A 306 1.01 16.84 -13.69
CA LEU A 306 2.21 16.00 -13.80
C LEU A 306 2.12 14.98 -14.94
N ALA A 307 0.92 14.49 -15.27
CA ALA A 307 0.69 13.53 -16.34
C ALA A 307 0.79 14.12 -17.75
N LYS A 308 0.85 15.45 -17.88
CA LYS A 308 0.99 16.13 -19.18
C LYS A 308 2.44 16.25 -19.63
N ARG A 309 3.40 15.96 -18.75
CA ARG A 309 4.83 15.98 -19.06
C ARG A 309 5.24 14.65 -19.70
N PRO A 310 6.14 14.66 -20.69
CA PRO A 310 6.74 13.43 -21.18
C PRO A 310 7.58 12.78 -20.07
N PHE A 311 7.74 11.46 -20.14
CA PHE A 311 8.65 10.74 -19.24
C PHE A 311 10.07 11.31 -19.33
N SER A 312 10.69 11.51 -18.17
CA SER A 312 12.10 11.87 -18.04
C SER A 312 13.05 10.85 -18.70
N ASN A 313 14.24 11.30 -19.10
CA ASN A 313 15.22 10.40 -19.72
C ASN A 313 15.76 9.37 -18.72
N GLU A 314 15.80 9.76 -17.46
CA GLU A 314 16.21 9.00 -16.28
C GLU A 314 15.26 7.83 -16.08
N THR A 315 13.95 8.11 -15.95
CA THR A 315 12.94 7.07 -15.83
C THR A 315 12.94 6.14 -17.05
N ARG A 316 13.04 6.70 -18.26
CA ARG A 316 13.10 5.90 -19.50
C ARG A 316 14.30 4.94 -19.49
N SER A 317 15.49 5.45 -19.17
CA SER A 317 16.72 4.66 -19.17
C SER A 317 16.68 3.59 -18.08
N PHE A 318 16.20 3.95 -16.88
CA PHE A 318 16.02 3.05 -15.76
C PHE A 318 15.05 1.90 -16.08
N ILE A 319 13.84 2.23 -16.54
CA ILE A 319 12.81 1.20 -16.76
C ILE A 319 13.11 0.32 -17.98
N LEU A 320 13.66 0.89 -19.05
CA LEU A 320 14.02 0.11 -20.23
C LEU A 320 15.11 -0.90 -19.93
N ARG A 321 16.08 -0.55 -19.06
CA ARG A 321 17.09 -1.49 -18.58
C ARG A 321 16.44 -2.65 -17.83
N ARG A 322 15.62 -2.35 -16.81
CA ARG A 322 14.90 -3.37 -16.02
C ARG A 322 14.01 -4.28 -16.87
N LEU A 323 13.29 -3.74 -17.85
CA LEU A 323 12.39 -4.50 -18.72
C LEU A 323 13.14 -5.37 -19.75
N ASN A 324 14.32 -4.94 -20.20
CA ASN A 324 15.15 -5.73 -21.11
C ASN A 324 15.90 -6.85 -20.38
N ASP A 325 16.35 -6.61 -19.15
CA ASP A 325 17.03 -7.59 -18.31
C ASP A 325 16.07 -8.68 -17.78
N ALA A 326 14.76 -8.41 -17.77
CA ALA A 326 13.72 -9.34 -17.33
C ALA A 326 13.31 -10.40 -18.39
N LYS A 327 14.04 -10.50 -19.51
CA LYS A 327 13.84 -11.53 -20.55
C LYS A 327 14.75 -12.73 -20.35
#